data_AF-A0AAV4FT86-F1
#
_entry.id   AF-A0AAV4FT86-F1
#
_cell.length_a   1.000
_cell.length_b   1.000
_cell.length_c   1.000
_cell.angle_alpha   90.00
_cell.angle_beta   90.00
_cell.angle_gamma   90.00
#
_symmetry.space_group_name_H-M   'P 1'
#
loop_
_entity.id
_entity.type
_entity.pdbx_description
1 polymer ?
#
loop_
_entity_poly.entity_id
_entity_poly.type
_entity_poly.pdbx_seq_one_letter_code
_entity_poly.pdbx_strand_id
1 'polypeptide(L)'
;MHLAQKTIDVFKKKGIEITREEEQGLLIAMLLHDIGHGPFSHALELSIINTSHEQISMMFIEQLNLEFDGKLTIAIEILKKKYKKPFLCQLVSGQIDLDRLDYLKRDSFYTGIPEGSIHQDRIISMMHVHNGKMVFEKKAIYSIESFLLARRFMYWQVYYHKINLLAEHLLVNILKRAKDIFALGRLDTENKRLEYFLNRKPFVKKDTDTVKAFSELDDMDIFGSVKSWRYSNDKVLSTLSQMLVNRELPTVEILDEMPYSKDMDSLKKMTAEKYFISLEEADYFVFIGKIENLTYDKNNECLKLHTYLHITDDSHTLYGFFDKAERQIFKLLISVSGVGTATARTMLSSMHPTKIKQAIINDDTRSITTVKGIGLKTAKRIVIDLRDKMLKQFPDDLQPEHSHPNKLEALSALEVLGFLPKQSEKVVDSILKGGENISVEELIKRALKRL
;
A
#
# COMPACT_ATOMS: atom_id res chain seq x y z
N MET A 1 -8.75 14.83 11.02
CA MET A 1 -9.83 14.87 12.06
C MET A 1 -11.26 14.86 11.48
N HIS A 2 -11.64 15.79 10.59
CA HIS A 2 -13.00 15.86 10.01
C HIS A 2 -13.49 14.54 9.40
N LEU A 3 -12.65 13.89 8.59
CA LEU A 3 -12.99 12.59 7.98
C LEU A 3 -13.20 11.49 9.02
N ALA A 4 -12.51 11.56 10.16
CA ALA A 4 -12.68 10.58 11.24
C ALA A 4 -14.05 10.70 11.90
N GLN A 5 -14.53 11.91 12.16
CA GLN A 5 -15.88 12.15 12.69
C GLN A 5 -16.94 11.59 11.75
N LYS A 6 -16.84 11.88 10.45
CA LYS A 6 -17.72 11.31 9.42
C LYS A 6 -17.69 9.78 9.39
N THR A 7 -16.51 9.18 9.47
CA THR A 7 -16.37 7.72 9.46
C THR A 7 -16.97 7.08 10.71
N ILE A 8 -16.80 7.70 11.88
CA ILE A 8 -17.41 7.25 13.13
C ILE A 8 -18.94 7.29 13.01
N ASP A 9 -19.51 8.37 12.46
CA ASP A 9 -20.96 8.49 12.24
C ASP A 9 -21.48 7.40 11.29
N VAL A 10 -20.75 7.11 10.21
CA VAL A 10 -21.09 6.02 9.28
C VAL A 10 -21.03 4.67 9.98
N PHE A 11 -20.01 4.43 10.81
CA PHE A 11 -19.87 3.18 11.55
C PHE A 11 -20.98 2.99 12.58
N LYS A 12 -21.31 4.03 13.35
CA LYS A 12 -22.44 4.02 14.30
C LYS A 12 -23.77 3.73 13.59
N LYS A 13 -24.03 4.35 12.42
CA LYS A 13 -25.23 4.08 11.60
C LYS A 13 -25.31 2.65 11.08
N LYS A 14 -24.17 1.98 10.90
CA LYS A 14 -24.07 0.57 10.47
C LYS A 14 -24.06 -0.42 11.62
N GLY A 15 -24.29 0.04 12.87
CA GLY A 15 -24.31 -0.81 14.06
C GLY A 15 -22.94 -1.28 14.52
N ILE A 16 -21.86 -0.62 14.08
CA ILE A 16 -20.50 -0.92 14.54
C ILE A 16 -20.28 -0.20 15.87
N GLU A 17 -19.96 -0.97 16.91
CA GLU A 17 -19.79 -0.45 18.26
C GLU A 17 -18.47 0.32 18.42
N ILE A 18 -18.59 1.61 18.75
CA ILE A 18 -17.48 2.51 19.09
C ILE A 18 -17.87 3.24 20.38
N THR A 19 -17.11 3.01 21.44
CA THR A 19 -17.29 3.69 22.73
C THR A 19 -16.87 5.16 22.63
N ARG A 20 -17.30 5.99 23.60
CA ARG A 20 -16.93 7.41 23.63
C ARG A 20 -15.42 7.60 23.79
N GLU A 21 -14.79 6.73 24.56
CA GLU A 21 -13.35 6.72 24.80
C GLU A 21 -12.58 6.33 23.53
N GLU A 22 -13.09 5.36 22.75
CA GLU A 22 -12.51 4.97 21.46
C GLU A 22 -12.65 6.07 20.40
N GLU A 23 -13.82 6.73 20.35
CA GLU A 23 -14.03 7.88 19.50
C GLU A 23 -13.04 9.00 19.83
N GLN A 24 -12.94 9.38 21.11
CA GLN A 24 -11.98 10.40 21.53
C GLN A 24 -10.54 9.99 21.23
N GLY A 25 -10.17 8.74 21.52
CA GLY A 25 -8.84 8.20 21.23
C GLY A 25 -8.50 8.23 19.74
N LEU A 26 -9.43 7.86 18.86
CA LEU A 26 -9.25 7.93 17.41
C LEU A 26 -9.11 9.38 16.92
N LEU A 27 -9.93 10.32 17.43
CA LEU A 27 -9.85 11.73 17.05
C LEU A 27 -8.51 12.36 17.47
N ILE A 28 -8.03 12.05 18.67
CA ILE A 28 -6.71 12.47 19.15
C ILE A 28 -5.61 11.86 18.28
N ALA A 29 -5.66 10.55 18.01
CA ALA A 29 -4.68 9.89 17.14
C ALA A 29 -4.61 10.55 15.76
N MET A 30 -5.77 10.83 15.14
CA MET A 30 -5.84 11.52 13.86
C MET A 30 -5.40 12.98 13.90
N LEU A 31 -5.56 13.67 15.04
CA LEU A 31 -5.11 15.04 15.20
C LEU A 31 -3.58 15.11 15.35
N LEU A 32 -2.99 14.13 16.01
CA LEU A 32 -1.58 14.15 16.42
C LEU A 32 -0.66 13.26 15.59
N HIS A 33 -1.16 12.46 14.64
CA HIS A 33 -0.32 11.52 13.87
C HIS A 33 0.92 12.17 13.25
N ASP A 34 0.75 13.40 12.74
CA ASP A 34 1.79 14.18 12.07
C ASP A 34 2.41 15.29 12.93
N ILE A 35 2.19 15.32 14.25
CA ILE A 35 2.72 16.39 15.13
C ILE A 35 4.26 16.47 15.15
N GLY A 36 4.94 15.37 14.83
CA GLY A 36 6.40 15.29 14.76
C GLY A 36 7.01 15.81 13.46
N HIS A 37 6.20 16.25 12.50
CA HIS A 37 6.69 16.89 11.28
C HIS A 37 7.27 18.27 11.59
N GLY A 38 8.59 18.41 11.44
CA GLY A 38 9.28 19.69 11.49
C GLY A 38 9.29 20.39 10.13
N PRO A 39 9.86 21.59 10.05
CA PRO A 39 9.89 22.35 8.81
C PRO A 39 10.66 21.63 7.71
N PHE A 40 10.06 21.54 6.53
CA PHE A 40 10.56 20.72 5.41
C PHE A 40 10.91 19.27 5.79
N SER A 41 10.33 18.75 6.89
CA SER A 41 10.50 17.44 7.54
C SER A 41 11.61 16.51 7.00
N HIS A 42 11.46 15.95 5.80
CA HIS A 42 12.44 15.05 5.19
C HIS A 42 13.83 15.68 5.08
N ALA A 43 13.90 16.97 4.71
CA ALA A 43 15.15 17.68 4.62
C ALA A 43 15.86 17.79 5.98
N LEU A 44 15.11 18.05 7.05
CA LEU A 44 15.65 18.06 8.42
C LEU A 44 16.07 16.68 8.91
N GLU A 45 15.22 15.67 8.67
CA GLU A 45 15.45 14.28 9.05
C GLU A 45 16.75 13.75 8.44
N LEU A 46 16.99 14.03 7.15
CA LEU A 46 18.16 13.57 6.39
C LEU A 46 19.42 14.43 6.56
N SER A 47 19.34 15.55 7.30
CA SER A 47 20.47 16.48 7.48
C SER A 47 20.93 16.57 8.94
N ILE A 48 20.17 17.25 9.78
CA ILE A 48 20.63 17.69 11.10
C ILE A 48 19.99 16.89 12.25
N ILE A 49 18.78 16.35 12.04
CA ILE A 49 17.98 15.68 13.07
C ILE A 49 18.26 14.18 13.16
N ASN A 50 18.34 13.48 12.02
CA ASN A 50 18.59 12.03 11.95
C ASN A 50 17.62 11.20 12.82
N THR A 51 16.35 11.58 12.88
CA THR A 51 15.29 10.91 13.65
C THR A 51 13.99 11.08 12.87
N SER A 52 13.21 10.01 12.76
CA SER A 52 11.99 10.07 11.94
C SER A 52 10.89 10.88 12.60
N HIS A 53 10.11 11.57 11.78
CA HIS A 53 8.92 12.29 12.24
C HIS A 53 7.97 11.38 13.05
N GLU A 54 7.82 10.10 12.70
CA GLU A 54 7.03 9.14 13.48
C GLU A 54 7.56 8.97 14.92
N GLN A 55 8.88 8.91 15.09
CA GLN A 55 9.52 8.81 16.41
C GLN A 55 9.32 10.11 17.21
N ILE A 56 9.48 11.26 16.57
CA ILE A 56 9.28 12.58 17.17
C ILE A 56 7.79 12.77 17.56
N SER A 57 6.85 12.40 16.69
CA SER A 57 5.40 12.39 16.97
C SER A 57 5.13 11.60 18.23
N MET A 58 5.72 10.41 18.36
CA MET A 58 5.54 9.58 19.56
C MET A 58 6.10 10.24 20.82
N MET A 59 7.24 10.92 20.73
CA MET A 59 7.81 11.67 21.87
C MET A 59 6.88 12.80 22.33
N PHE A 60 6.34 13.60 21.39
CA PHE A 60 5.35 14.63 21.70
C PHE A 60 4.11 14.04 22.37
N ILE A 61 3.54 12.99 21.80
CA ILE A 61 2.30 12.40 22.30
C ILE A 61 2.52 11.76 23.67
N GLU A 62 3.66 11.10 23.92
CA GLU A 62 4.00 10.56 25.24
C GLU A 62 4.15 11.68 26.29
N GLN A 63 4.75 12.82 25.92
CA GLN A 63 4.86 14.00 26.80
C GLN A 63 3.48 14.63 27.09
N LEU A 64 2.66 14.84 26.06
CA LEU A 64 1.30 15.34 26.23
C LEU A 64 0.44 14.39 27.06
N ASN A 65 0.64 13.07 26.93
CA ASN A 65 -0.08 12.10 27.74
C ASN A 65 0.24 12.23 29.23
N LEU A 66 1.47 12.63 29.59
CA LEU A 66 1.81 12.96 30.98
C LEU A 66 1.10 14.24 31.44
N GLU A 67 1.07 15.26 30.60
CA GLU A 67 0.43 16.55 30.91
C GLU A 67 -1.10 16.43 31.06
N PHE A 68 -1.73 15.55 30.28
CA PHE A 68 -3.17 15.31 30.30
C PHE A 68 -3.57 14.08 31.13
N ASP A 69 -2.81 13.74 32.17
CA ASP A 69 -3.14 12.68 33.15
C ASP A 69 -3.52 11.33 32.52
N GLY A 70 -2.83 10.92 31.45
CA GLY A 70 -3.04 9.63 30.79
C GLY A 70 -4.21 9.60 29.79
N LYS A 71 -4.87 10.72 29.50
CA LYS A 71 -6.05 10.78 28.61
C LYS A 71 -5.77 10.41 27.14
N LEU A 72 -4.51 10.40 26.70
CA LEU A 72 -4.09 10.06 25.34
C LEU A 72 -3.71 8.58 25.18
N THR A 73 -3.85 7.77 26.23
CA THR A 73 -3.41 6.36 26.24
C THR A 73 -4.01 5.54 25.09
N ILE A 74 -5.31 5.65 24.82
CA ILE A 74 -5.96 4.95 23.69
C ILE A 74 -5.38 5.42 22.34
N ALA A 75 -5.15 6.72 22.19
CA ALA A 75 -4.58 7.28 20.96
C ALA A 75 -3.16 6.73 20.70
N ILE A 76 -2.34 6.62 21.76
CA ILE A 76 -1.01 6.01 21.71
C ILE A 76 -1.10 4.55 21.27
N GLU A 77 -2.03 3.78 21.82
CA GLU A 77 -2.21 2.37 21.44
C GLU A 77 -2.66 2.21 19.98
N ILE A 78 -3.52 3.10 19.49
CA ILE A 78 -3.96 3.15 18.10
C ILE A 78 -2.77 3.44 17.17
N LEU A 79 -2.00 4.50 17.46
CA LEU A 79 -0.82 4.88 16.66
C LEU A 79 0.28 3.82 16.67
N LYS A 80 0.48 3.15 17.81
CA LYS A 80 1.40 2.00 17.93
C LYS A 80 0.87 0.72 17.28
N LYS A 81 -0.34 0.73 16.69
CA LYS A 81 -1.02 -0.44 16.09
C LYS A 81 -1.21 -1.60 17.07
N LYS A 82 -1.41 -1.29 18.36
CA LYS A 82 -1.56 -2.27 19.46
C LYS A 82 -2.95 -2.28 20.09
N TYR A 83 -3.86 -1.43 19.63
CA TYR A 83 -5.21 -1.36 20.19
C TYR A 83 -6.06 -2.59 19.83
N LYS A 84 -6.92 -3.02 20.76
CA LYS A 84 -7.73 -4.26 20.67
C LYS A 84 -8.71 -4.32 19.48
N LYS A 85 -9.08 -3.19 18.88
CA LYS A 85 -9.93 -3.10 17.67
C LYS A 85 -9.06 -2.71 16.47
N PRO A 86 -8.61 -3.67 15.63
CA PRO A 86 -7.66 -3.41 14.55
C PRO A 86 -8.15 -2.36 13.54
N PHE A 87 -9.44 -2.32 13.24
CA PHE A 87 -10.00 -1.34 12.31
C PHE A 87 -9.73 0.11 12.73
N LEU A 88 -9.66 0.43 14.03
CA LEU A 88 -9.34 1.79 14.49
C LEU A 88 -7.88 2.16 14.15
N CYS A 89 -6.96 1.19 14.26
CA CYS A 89 -5.57 1.37 13.84
C CYS A 89 -5.48 1.57 12.31
N GLN A 90 -6.25 0.79 11.54
CA GLN A 90 -6.27 0.86 10.08
C GLN A 90 -6.87 2.17 9.54
N LEU A 91 -7.74 2.84 10.31
CA LEU A 91 -8.26 4.17 9.94
C LEU A 91 -7.18 5.26 10.00
N VAL A 92 -6.19 5.11 10.88
CA VAL A 92 -5.08 6.06 11.01
C VAL A 92 -3.93 5.68 10.06
N SER A 93 -3.56 4.40 10.02
CA SER A 93 -2.46 3.91 9.19
C SER A 93 -2.85 2.59 8.52
N GLY A 94 -3.07 2.65 7.21
CA GLY A 94 -3.56 1.53 6.40
C GLY A 94 -3.28 1.72 4.91
N GLN A 95 -3.85 0.84 4.08
CA GLN A 95 -3.75 0.99 2.62
C GLN A 95 -4.68 2.12 2.11
N ILE A 96 -5.83 2.27 2.77
CA ILE A 96 -6.84 3.29 2.51
C ILE A 96 -7.26 3.83 3.89
N ASP A 97 -6.39 4.64 4.46
CA ASP A 97 -6.58 5.33 5.73
C ASP A 97 -7.16 6.73 5.51
N LEU A 98 -7.56 7.38 6.60
CA LEU A 98 -8.19 8.69 6.57
C LEU A 98 -7.20 9.82 6.30
N ASP A 99 -5.91 9.61 6.61
CA ASP A 99 -4.84 10.54 6.28
C ASP A 99 -4.67 10.66 4.76
N ARG A 100 -4.49 9.53 4.05
CA ARG A 100 -4.39 9.49 2.59
C ARG A 100 -5.61 10.05 1.89
N LEU A 101 -6.80 9.82 2.44
CA LEU A 101 -8.02 10.41 1.88
C LEU A 101 -8.05 11.93 2.00
N ASP A 102 -7.47 12.49 3.07
CA ASP A 102 -7.40 13.93 3.27
C ASP A 102 -6.33 14.56 2.38
N TYR A 103 -5.07 14.11 2.49
CA TYR A 103 -3.96 14.76 1.79
C TYR A 103 -4.08 14.61 0.27
N LEU A 104 -4.53 13.47 -0.27
CA LEU A 104 -4.66 13.33 -1.74
C LEU A 104 -5.65 14.34 -2.32
N LYS A 105 -6.80 14.55 -1.64
CA LYS A 105 -7.81 15.50 -2.08
C LYS A 105 -7.33 16.94 -1.89
N ARG A 106 -6.73 17.23 -0.74
CA ARG A 106 -6.19 18.55 -0.39
C ARG A 106 -5.10 18.96 -1.36
N ASP A 107 -4.11 18.10 -1.57
CA ASP A 107 -2.94 18.40 -2.38
C ASP A 107 -3.35 18.53 -3.85
N SER A 108 -4.22 17.65 -4.37
CA SER A 108 -4.81 17.78 -5.71
C SER A 108 -5.50 19.14 -5.90
N PHE A 109 -6.23 19.62 -4.89
CA PHE A 109 -6.89 20.91 -4.93
C PHE A 109 -5.89 22.08 -4.97
N TYR A 110 -4.88 22.08 -4.10
CA TYR A 110 -3.90 23.18 -4.01
C TYR A 110 -2.89 23.19 -5.16
N THR A 111 -2.53 22.02 -5.71
CA THR A 111 -1.63 21.93 -6.87
C THR A 111 -2.36 22.15 -8.20
N GLY A 112 -3.70 22.08 -8.20
CA GLY A 112 -4.51 22.21 -9.41
C GLY A 112 -4.45 21.00 -10.33
N ILE A 113 -4.17 19.80 -9.80
CA ILE A 113 -4.09 18.55 -10.58
C ILE A 113 -5.38 17.77 -10.40
N PRO A 114 -6.34 17.86 -11.35
CA PRO A 114 -7.65 17.23 -11.20
C PRO A 114 -7.59 15.69 -11.21
N GLU A 115 -6.60 15.08 -11.86
CA GLU A 115 -6.39 13.63 -11.94
C GLU A 115 -6.08 13.00 -10.57
N GLY A 116 -5.60 13.81 -9.62
CA GLY A 116 -5.37 13.41 -8.23
C GLY A 116 -6.60 13.48 -7.34
N SER A 117 -7.73 13.99 -7.83
CA SER A 117 -8.91 14.23 -7.02
C SER A 117 -9.69 12.94 -6.73
N ILE A 118 -10.13 12.80 -5.48
CA ILE A 118 -10.87 11.63 -5.01
C ILE A 118 -12.20 12.01 -4.35
N HIS A 119 -13.16 11.09 -4.45
CA HIS A 119 -14.47 11.22 -3.80
C HIS A 119 -14.44 10.61 -2.39
N GLN A 120 -13.73 11.26 -1.47
CA GLN A 120 -13.54 10.78 -0.09
C GLN A 120 -14.86 10.41 0.63
N ASP A 121 -15.92 11.22 0.46
CA ASP A 121 -17.22 10.99 1.13
C ASP A 121 -17.88 9.70 0.64
N ARG A 122 -17.75 9.41 -0.66
CA ARG A 122 -18.24 8.17 -1.26
C ARG A 122 -17.48 6.97 -0.70
N ILE A 123 -16.15 7.03 -0.62
CA ILE A 123 -15.33 5.95 -0.05
C ILE A 123 -15.74 5.69 1.41
N ILE A 124 -15.81 6.74 2.23
CA ILE A 124 -16.18 6.65 3.66
C ILE A 124 -17.58 6.03 3.82
N SER A 125 -18.56 6.46 3.02
CA SER A 125 -19.94 5.92 3.09
C SER A 125 -20.01 4.41 2.87
N MET A 126 -19.04 3.82 2.18
CA MET A 126 -18.98 2.40 1.85
C MET A 126 -17.96 1.61 2.68
N MET A 127 -17.29 2.25 3.64
CA MET A 127 -16.47 1.57 4.65
C MET A 127 -17.36 0.74 5.59
N HIS A 128 -16.85 -0.41 6.01
CA HIS A 128 -17.47 -1.31 6.99
C HIS A 128 -16.39 -2.01 7.81
N VAL A 129 -16.82 -2.75 8.84
CA VAL A 129 -15.95 -3.65 9.62
C VAL A 129 -16.43 -5.10 9.47
N HIS A 130 -15.52 -6.02 9.20
CA HIS A 130 -15.78 -7.46 9.18
C HIS A 130 -14.63 -8.20 9.88
N ASN A 131 -14.95 -9.07 10.84
CA ASN A 131 -13.96 -9.78 11.68
C ASN A 131 -12.91 -8.83 12.30
N GLY A 132 -13.36 -7.68 12.80
CA GLY A 132 -12.49 -6.67 13.43
C GLY A 132 -11.61 -5.86 12.48
N LYS A 133 -11.65 -6.12 11.17
CA LYS A 133 -10.88 -5.41 10.14
C LYS A 133 -11.75 -4.48 9.31
N MET A 134 -11.18 -3.39 8.85
CA MET A 134 -11.79 -2.49 7.89
C MET A 134 -11.96 -3.19 6.53
N VAL A 135 -13.15 -3.10 5.96
CA VAL A 135 -13.50 -3.61 4.63
C VAL A 135 -14.35 -2.58 3.90
N PHE A 136 -14.57 -2.80 2.61
CA PHE A 136 -15.43 -1.95 1.79
C PHE A 136 -16.58 -2.77 1.20
N GLU A 137 -17.77 -2.17 1.10
CA GLU A 137 -18.89 -2.78 0.39
C GLU A 137 -18.52 -3.03 -1.09
N LYS A 138 -19.04 -4.10 -1.71
CA LYS A 138 -18.69 -4.49 -3.09
C LYS A 138 -18.89 -3.36 -4.12
N LYS A 139 -19.89 -2.50 -3.94
CA LYS A 139 -20.15 -1.35 -4.83
C LYS A 139 -19.08 -0.23 -4.75
N ALA A 140 -18.15 -0.31 -3.79
CA ALA A 140 -17.05 0.63 -3.65
C ALA A 140 -15.92 0.42 -4.66
N ILE A 141 -15.88 -0.71 -5.37
CA ILE A 141 -14.76 -1.09 -6.26
C ILE A 141 -14.30 0.08 -7.13
N TYR A 142 -15.21 0.74 -7.85
CA TYR A 142 -14.84 1.87 -8.72
C TYR A 142 -14.29 3.09 -7.97
N SER A 143 -14.75 3.35 -6.75
CA SER A 143 -14.21 4.44 -5.92
C SER A 143 -12.82 4.10 -5.39
N ILE A 144 -12.56 2.83 -5.10
CA ILE A 144 -11.24 2.34 -4.68
C ILE A 144 -10.27 2.35 -5.87
N GLU A 145 -10.69 1.88 -7.05
CA GLU A 145 -9.89 1.95 -8.28
C GLU A 145 -9.52 3.40 -8.62
N SER A 146 -10.51 4.31 -8.56
CA SER A 146 -10.27 5.75 -8.76
C SER A 146 -9.29 6.31 -7.72
N PHE A 147 -9.41 5.94 -6.45
CA PHE A 147 -8.46 6.32 -5.41
C PHE A 147 -7.04 5.84 -5.70
N LEU A 148 -6.86 4.58 -6.13
CA LEU A 148 -5.56 4.01 -6.43
C LEU A 148 -4.90 4.70 -7.65
N LEU A 149 -5.69 5.01 -8.67
CA LEU A 149 -5.22 5.77 -9.84
C LEU A 149 -4.82 7.19 -9.45
N ALA A 150 -5.68 7.90 -8.73
CA ALA A 150 -5.41 9.25 -8.24
C ALA A 150 -4.14 9.30 -7.39
N ARG A 151 -3.97 8.33 -6.47
CA ARG A 151 -2.74 8.18 -5.68
C ARG A 151 -1.52 8.01 -6.58
N ARG A 152 -1.57 7.13 -7.58
CA ARG A 152 -0.46 6.92 -8.52
C ARG A 152 -0.12 8.22 -9.28
N PHE A 153 -1.12 8.96 -9.74
CA PHE A 153 -0.91 10.24 -10.42
C PHE A 153 -0.25 11.27 -9.52
N MET A 154 -0.76 11.46 -8.30
CA MET A 154 -0.20 12.41 -7.33
C MET A 154 1.25 12.12 -6.98
N TYR A 155 1.62 10.83 -6.84
CA TYR A 155 3.02 10.47 -6.59
C TYR A 155 3.95 10.89 -7.73
N TRP A 156 3.58 10.66 -8.99
CA TRP A 156 4.45 11.00 -10.11
C TRP A 156 4.45 12.49 -10.44
N GLN A 157 3.29 13.14 -10.37
CA GLN A 157 3.13 14.53 -10.82
C GLN A 157 3.45 15.56 -9.73
N VAL A 158 3.31 15.21 -8.45
CA VAL A 158 3.53 16.11 -7.32
C VAL A 158 4.70 15.66 -6.46
N TYR A 159 4.57 14.52 -5.78
CA TYR A 159 5.51 14.14 -4.72
C TYR A 159 6.90 13.80 -5.28
N TYR A 160 6.96 13.11 -6.41
CA TYR A 160 8.20 12.76 -7.11
C TYR A 160 8.49 13.65 -8.32
N HIS A 161 7.87 14.84 -8.36
CA HIS A 161 8.22 15.80 -9.38
C HIS A 161 9.70 16.19 -9.22
N LYS A 162 10.50 15.98 -10.27
CA LYS A 162 11.97 16.12 -10.25
C LYS A 162 12.47 17.44 -9.67
N ILE A 163 11.73 18.54 -9.88
CA ILE A 163 12.09 19.87 -9.35
C ILE A 163 11.88 19.95 -7.83
N ASN A 164 10.85 19.29 -7.29
CA ASN A 164 10.59 19.27 -5.85
C ASN A 164 11.68 18.47 -5.13
N LEU A 165 11.99 17.28 -5.66
CA LEU A 165 13.07 16.43 -5.15
C LEU A 165 14.42 17.15 -5.19
N LEU A 166 14.71 17.85 -6.29
CA LEU A 166 15.93 18.64 -6.42
C LEU A 166 16.02 19.76 -5.37
N ALA A 167 14.93 20.50 -5.15
CA ALA A 167 14.88 21.57 -4.15
C ALA A 167 15.04 21.02 -2.73
N GLU A 168 14.45 19.86 -2.44
CA GLU A 168 14.59 19.16 -1.16
C GLU A 168 16.04 18.72 -0.92
N HIS A 169 16.67 18.07 -1.91
CA HIS A 169 18.08 17.69 -1.82
C HIS A 169 19.02 18.89 -1.68
N LEU A 170 18.72 19.99 -2.38
CA LEU A 170 19.45 21.24 -2.22
C LEU A 170 19.36 21.75 -0.78
N LEU A 171 18.17 21.72 -0.18
CA LEU A 171 17.99 22.10 1.22
C LEU A 171 18.73 21.17 2.19
N VAL A 172 18.70 19.85 1.96
CA VAL A 172 19.50 18.88 2.73
C VAL A 172 20.99 19.25 2.70
N ASN A 173 21.52 19.55 1.51
CA ASN A 173 22.93 19.89 1.32
C ASN A 173 23.29 21.24 1.94
N ILE A 174 22.40 22.23 1.88
CA ILE A 174 22.55 23.51 2.60
C ILE A 174 22.67 23.26 4.11
N LEU A 175 21.76 22.48 4.68
CA LEU A 175 21.73 22.20 6.12
C LEU A 175 22.93 21.36 6.58
N LYS A 176 23.37 20.38 5.79
CA LYS A 176 24.60 19.62 6.04
C LYS A 176 25.83 20.53 6.00
N ARG A 177 25.96 21.38 4.98
CA ARG A 177 27.10 22.32 4.90
C ARG A 177 27.09 23.28 6.08
N ALA A 178 25.93 23.83 6.43
CA ALA A 178 25.77 24.71 7.58
C ALA A 178 26.24 24.02 8.87
N LYS A 179 25.86 22.76 9.09
CA LYS A 179 26.32 21.96 10.24
C LYS A 179 27.84 21.77 10.25
N ASP A 180 28.44 21.44 9.11
CA ASP A 180 29.89 21.24 8.99
C ASP A 180 30.67 22.52 9.34
N ILE A 181 30.29 23.66 8.75
CA ILE A 181 31.02 24.93 8.99
C ILE A 181 30.72 25.51 10.37
N PHE A 182 29.54 25.26 10.94
CA PHE A 182 29.20 25.61 12.31
C PHE A 182 30.08 24.83 13.30
N ALA A 183 30.27 23.53 13.08
CA ALA A 183 31.16 22.70 13.89
C ALA A 183 32.64 23.17 13.85
N LEU A 184 33.05 23.84 12.76
CA LEU A 184 34.37 24.47 12.63
C LEU A 184 34.46 25.87 13.26
N GLY A 185 33.37 26.39 13.84
CA GLY A 185 33.31 27.75 14.39
C GLY A 185 33.37 28.85 13.32
N ARG A 186 32.95 28.54 12.07
CA ARG A 186 33.03 29.45 10.91
C ARG A 186 31.67 29.97 10.46
N LEU A 187 30.60 29.63 11.17
CA LEU A 187 29.25 30.10 10.90
C LEU A 187 28.65 30.68 12.17
N ASP A 188 28.43 31.99 12.14
CA ASP A 188 27.60 32.65 13.14
C ASP A 188 26.13 32.55 12.69
N THR A 189 25.30 32.04 13.59
CA THR A 189 23.85 31.97 13.37
C THR A 189 23.19 32.95 14.32
N GLU A 190 22.35 33.84 13.80
CA GLU A 190 21.48 34.67 14.64
C GLU A 190 20.26 33.87 15.14
N ASN A 191 20.06 32.64 14.63
CA ASN A 191 18.94 31.78 14.96
C ASN A 191 19.31 30.73 16.01
N LYS A 192 19.12 31.08 17.28
CA LYS A 192 19.39 30.19 18.43
C LYS A 192 18.59 28.88 18.39
N ARG A 193 17.40 28.86 17.79
CA ARG A 193 16.56 27.65 17.69
C ARG A 193 17.21 26.64 16.75
N LEU A 194 17.68 27.09 15.59
CA LEU A 194 18.40 26.25 14.63
C LEU A 194 19.78 25.85 15.16
N GLU A 195 20.48 26.77 15.82
CA GLU A 195 21.79 26.53 16.44
C GLU A 195 21.76 25.31 17.39
N TYR A 196 20.68 25.17 18.16
CA TYR A 196 20.47 24.02 19.04
C TYR A 196 20.61 22.68 18.30
N PHE A 197 20.10 22.58 17.07
CA PHE A 197 20.14 21.35 16.25
C PHE A 197 21.43 21.20 15.43
N LEU A 198 22.11 22.29 15.10
CA LEU A 198 23.42 22.23 14.46
C LEU A 198 24.49 21.64 15.41
N ASN A 199 24.40 21.97 16.70
CA ASN A 199 25.40 21.60 17.71
C ASN A 199 25.19 20.20 18.34
N ARG A 200 24.03 19.56 18.14
CA ARG A 200 23.66 18.33 18.87
C ARG A 200 23.75 17.04 18.04
N LYS A 201 23.87 15.94 18.81
CA LYS A 201 23.67 14.57 18.36
C LYS A 201 22.16 14.26 18.16
N PRO A 202 21.80 13.15 17.50
CA PRO A 202 20.40 12.80 17.22
C PRO A 202 19.53 12.73 18.48
N PHE A 203 18.20 12.80 18.31
CA PHE A 203 17.25 12.69 19.42
C PHE A 203 17.52 11.43 20.24
N VAL A 204 17.63 11.59 21.56
CA VAL A 204 17.72 10.48 22.50
C VAL A 204 16.32 10.22 23.08
N LYS A 205 16.00 8.95 23.37
CA LYS A 205 14.70 8.57 23.92
C LYS A 205 14.45 9.29 25.26
N LYS A 206 13.34 10.03 25.36
CA LYS A 206 12.92 10.89 26.50
C LYS A 206 13.64 12.23 26.64
N ASP A 207 14.21 12.76 25.57
CA ASP A 207 14.84 14.08 25.57
C ASP A 207 13.80 15.21 25.48
N THR A 208 13.20 15.56 26.63
CA THR A 208 12.13 16.57 26.73
C THR A 208 12.58 17.96 26.29
N ASP A 209 13.84 18.31 26.53
CA ASP A 209 14.39 19.61 26.14
C ASP A 209 14.50 19.73 24.62
N THR A 210 14.92 18.65 23.95
CA THR A 210 14.96 18.63 22.47
C THR A 210 13.56 18.63 21.86
N VAL A 211 12.59 17.92 22.45
CA VAL A 211 11.19 17.97 21.99
C VAL A 211 10.64 19.40 22.11
N LYS A 212 10.93 20.08 23.22
CA LYS A 212 10.54 21.48 23.40
C LYS A 212 11.24 22.41 22.41
N ALA A 213 12.56 22.29 22.24
CA ALA A 213 13.30 23.08 21.26
C ALA A 213 12.79 22.83 19.83
N PHE A 214 12.41 21.59 19.50
CA PHE A 214 11.90 21.23 18.19
C PHE A 214 10.50 21.80 17.96
N SER A 215 9.67 21.91 18.99
CA SER A 215 8.35 22.54 18.90
C SER A 215 8.40 24.03 18.57
N GLU A 216 9.54 24.67 18.79
CA GLU A 216 9.76 26.08 18.45
C GLU A 216 10.31 26.27 17.02
N LEU A 217 10.67 25.19 16.31
CA LEU A 217 11.29 25.25 15.00
C LEU A 217 10.22 25.20 13.90
N ASP A 218 10.22 26.19 13.00
CA ASP A 218 9.28 26.26 11.88
C ASP A 218 9.94 26.64 10.54
N ASP A 219 9.12 26.72 9.48
CA ASP A 219 9.63 26.97 8.11
C ASP A 219 10.36 28.31 8.01
N MET A 220 9.98 29.29 8.84
CA MET A 220 10.60 30.62 8.86
C MET A 220 11.99 30.57 9.48
N ASP A 221 12.22 29.71 10.48
CA ASP A 221 13.55 29.52 11.05
C ASP A 221 14.54 28.99 10.02
N ILE A 222 14.12 27.98 9.25
CA ILE A 222 14.94 27.39 8.20
C ILE A 222 15.12 28.37 7.05
N PHE A 223 14.02 28.87 6.48
CA PHE A 223 14.10 29.70 5.29
C PHE A 223 14.68 31.09 5.57
N GLY A 224 14.49 31.62 6.77
CA GLY A 224 15.15 32.83 7.26
C GLY A 224 16.67 32.65 7.36
N SER A 225 17.12 31.50 7.89
CA SER A 225 18.55 31.18 7.94
C SER A 225 19.16 31.02 6.55
N VAL A 226 18.49 30.29 5.64
CA VAL A 226 18.92 30.15 4.24
C VAL A 226 19.03 31.52 3.55
N LYS A 227 18.06 32.42 3.78
CA LYS A 227 18.10 33.78 3.24
C LYS A 227 19.28 34.60 3.76
N SER A 228 19.70 34.40 5.01
CA SER A 228 20.89 35.05 5.56
C SER A 228 22.17 34.44 4.97
N TRP A 229 22.21 33.11 4.89
CA TRP A 229 23.38 32.34 4.44
C TRP A 229 23.79 32.56 2.99
N ARG A 230 22.91 33.11 2.14
CA ARG A 230 23.30 33.58 0.79
C ARG A 230 24.44 34.61 0.81
N TYR A 231 24.64 35.32 1.92
CA TYR A 231 25.69 36.30 2.12
C TYR A 231 26.87 35.76 2.96
N SER A 232 26.88 34.46 3.26
CA SER A 232 27.97 33.83 4.00
C SER A 232 29.30 33.92 3.25
N ASN A 233 30.40 34.02 4.01
CA ASN A 233 31.75 33.94 3.46
C ASN A 233 32.08 32.53 2.92
N ASP A 234 31.34 31.50 3.35
CA ASP A 234 31.50 30.15 2.82
C ASP A 234 30.91 30.05 1.40
N LYS A 235 31.77 29.74 0.42
CA LYS A 235 31.38 29.75 -0.99
C LYS A 235 30.34 28.69 -1.34
N VAL A 236 30.43 27.51 -0.71
CA VAL A 236 29.47 26.41 -0.92
C VAL A 236 28.10 26.82 -0.37
N LEU A 237 28.06 27.19 0.92
CA LEU A 237 26.80 27.54 1.60
C LEU A 237 26.11 28.74 0.94
N SER A 238 26.85 29.80 0.63
CA SER A 238 26.30 30.99 -0.04
C SER A 238 25.71 30.65 -1.41
N THR A 239 26.43 29.88 -2.22
CA THR A 239 25.99 29.52 -3.57
C THR A 239 24.75 28.63 -3.54
N LEU A 240 24.71 27.58 -2.71
CA LEU A 240 23.54 26.70 -2.61
C LEU A 240 22.32 27.45 -2.07
N SER A 241 22.52 28.30 -1.06
CA SER A 241 21.45 29.14 -0.51
C SER A 241 20.90 30.12 -1.54
N GLN A 242 21.79 30.70 -2.37
CA GLN A 242 21.42 31.58 -3.47
C GLN A 242 20.59 30.85 -4.54
N MET A 243 20.98 29.61 -4.88
CA MET A 243 20.23 28.74 -5.80
C MET A 243 18.81 28.47 -5.30
N LEU A 244 18.65 28.13 -4.01
CA LEU A 244 17.32 27.83 -3.45
C LEU A 244 16.44 29.08 -3.37
N VAL A 245 16.98 30.20 -2.88
CA VAL A 245 16.23 31.46 -2.69
C VAL A 245 15.81 32.08 -4.01
N ASN A 246 16.67 32.09 -5.02
CA ASN A 246 16.35 32.62 -6.35
C ASN A 246 15.63 31.60 -7.24
N ARG A 247 15.50 30.35 -6.80
CA ARG A 247 14.99 29.23 -7.60
C ARG A 247 15.83 28.98 -8.87
N GLU A 248 17.13 29.21 -8.79
CA GLU A 248 18.15 28.90 -9.80
C GLU A 248 18.65 27.46 -9.56
N LEU A 249 17.77 26.49 -9.76
CA LEU A 249 18.03 25.09 -9.39
C LEU A 249 18.97 24.40 -10.39
N PRO A 250 19.80 23.42 -9.94
CA PRO A 250 20.65 22.62 -10.82
C PRO A 250 19.87 21.85 -11.91
N THR A 251 20.59 21.36 -12.92
CA THR A 251 20.00 20.43 -13.89
C THR A 251 19.76 19.08 -13.23
N VAL A 252 18.59 18.48 -13.47
CA VAL A 252 18.24 17.13 -13.00
C VAL A 252 17.93 16.23 -14.19
N GLU A 253 18.55 15.05 -14.19
CA GLU A 253 18.32 13.99 -15.16
C GLU A 253 17.77 12.75 -14.44
N ILE A 254 16.74 12.14 -15.01
CA ILE A 254 16.16 10.89 -14.49
C ILE A 254 16.75 9.76 -15.33
N LEU A 255 17.42 8.83 -14.67
CA LEU A 255 18.06 7.67 -15.28
C LEU A 255 17.38 6.39 -14.81
N ASP A 256 17.21 5.42 -15.72
CA ASP A 256 16.69 4.09 -15.40
C ASP A 256 17.74 3.21 -14.70
N GLU A 257 19.02 3.47 -14.95
CA GLU A 257 20.16 2.76 -14.38
C GLU A 257 21.12 3.73 -13.67
N MET A 258 21.86 3.22 -12.69
CA MET A 258 22.86 4.03 -11.97
C MET A 258 23.96 4.51 -12.94
N PRO A 259 24.32 5.80 -12.93
CA PRO A 259 25.35 6.33 -13.82
C PRO A 259 26.73 5.76 -13.47
N TYR A 260 27.61 5.69 -14.48
CA TYR A 260 29.00 5.28 -14.30
C TYR A 260 29.77 6.33 -13.47
N SER A 261 30.66 5.87 -12.58
CA SER A 261 31.43 6.75 -11.69
C SER A 261 32.27 7.81 -12.41
N LYS A 262 32.76 7.50 -13.62
CA LYS A 262 33.59 8.42 -14.42
C LYS A 262 32.86 9.68 -14.86
N ASP A 263 31.56 9.60 -15.15
CA ASP A 263 30.77 10.76 -15.57
C ASP A 263 30.57 11.73 -14.40
N MET A 264 30.39 11.19 -13.20
CA MET A 264 30.26 11.95 -11.96
C MET A 264 31.54 12.69 -11.59
N ASP A 265 32.70 12.03 -11.71
CA ASP A 265 33.99 12.66 -11.41
C ASP A 265 34.29 13.84 -12.35
N SER A 266 33.88 13.74 -13.61
CA SER A 266 33.99 14.83 -14.58
C SER A 266 33.14 16.04 -14.17
N LEU A 267 31.86 15.80 -13.83
CA LEU A 267 30.95 16.85 -13.37
C LEU A 267 31.44 17.52 -12.08
N LYS A 268 31.98 16.75 -11.13
CA LYS A 268 32.58 17.28 -9.90
C LYS A 268 33.76 18.20 -10.20
N LYS A 269 34.67 17.80 -11.10
CA LYS A 269 35.82 18.65 -11.51
C LYS A 269 35.36 19.96 -12.15
N MET A 270 34.42 19.89 -13.09
CA MET A 270 33.85 21.08 -13.73
C MET A 270 33.17 22.00 -12.71
N THR A 271 32.49 21.44 -11.72
CA THR A 271 31.81 22.19 -10.66
C THR A 271 32.81 22.84 -9.71
N ALA A 272 33.86 22.12 -9.32
CA ALA A 272 34.95 22.62 -8.49
C ALA A 272 35.66 23.82 -9.14
N GLU A 273 35.97 23.71 -10.44
CA GLU A 273 36.57 24.79 -11.23
C GLU A 273 35.62 25.99 -11.37
N LYS A 274 34.35 25.75 -11.69
CA LYS A 274 33.35 26.81 -11.89
C LYS A 274 33.13 27.67 -10.64
N TYR A 275 33.07 27.04 -9.47
CA TYR A 275 32.76 27.73 -8.21
C TYR A 275 34.01 28.04 -7.37
N PHE A 276 35.20 27.64 -7.82
CA PHE A 276 36.47 27.77 -7.10
C PHE A 276 36.42 27.11 -5.71
N ILE A 277 35.94 25.87 -5.66
CA ILE A 277 35.79 25.04 -4.44
C ILE A 277 36.61 23.77 -4.55
N SER A 278 36.82 23.06 -3.44
CA SER A 278 37.52 21.77 -3.46
C SER A 278 36.69 20.67 -4.15
N LEU A 279 37.35 19.57 -4.54
CA LEU A 279 36.65 18.40 -5.09
C LEU A 279 35.71 17.75 -4.07
N GLU A 280 36.06 17.78 -2.77
CA GLU A 280 35.19 17.30 -1.70
C GLU A 280 33.96 18.20 -1.54
N GLU A 281 34.13 19.51 -1.69
CA GLU A 281 33.03 20.48 -1.63
C GLU A 281 32.09 20.38 -2.83
N ALA A 282 32.57 19.91 -3.98
CA ALA A 282 31.74 19.68 -5.16
C ALA A 282 30.66 18.61 -4.93
N ASP A 283 30.81 17.72 -3.94
CA ASP A 283 29.81 16.71 -3.57
C ASP A 283 28.49 17.31 -3.09
N TYR A 284 28.52 18.56 -2.61
CA TYR A 284 27.32 19.31 -2.24
C TYR A 284 26.46 19.75 -3.44
N PHE A 285 27.05 19.78 -4.64
CA PHE A 285 26.40 20.24 -5.87
C PHE A 285 26.04 19.09 -6.81
N VAL A 286 26.84 18.02 -6.81
CA VAL A 286 26.69 16.88 -7.71
C VAL A 286 26.35 15.63 -6.91
N PHE A 287 25.08 15.23 -6.93
CA PHE A 287 24.57 14.11 -6.15
C PHE A 287 23.63 13.21 -6.95
N ILE A 288 23.50 11.96 -6.49
CA ILE A 288 22.59 10.96 -7.05
C ILE A 288 21.53 10.65 -6.00
N GLY A 289 20.27 10.74 -6.40
CA GLY A 289 19.12 10.28 -5.62
C GLY A 289 18.51 9.03 -6.23
N LYS A 290 17.74 8.29 -5.43
CA LYS A 290 16.93 7.16 -5.90
C LYS A 290 15.46 7.45 -5.62
N ILE A 291 14.63 7.29 -6.65
CA ILE A 291 13.17 7.39 -6.53
C ILE A 291 12.58 5.99 -6.62
N GLU A 292 11.84 5.57 -5.61
CA GLU A 292 11.09 4.31 -5.63
C GLU A 292 9.60 4.59 -5.46
N ASN A 293 8.79 4.17 -6.43
CA ASN A 293 7.32 4.21 -6.32
C ASN A 293 6.77 2.79 -6.25
N LEU A 294 6.63 2.27 -5.03
CA LEU A 294 5.91 1.03 -4.79
C LEU A 294 4.44 1.38 -4.52
N THR A 295 3.55 1.14 -5.49
CA THR A 295 2.10 1.28 -5.30
C THR A 295 1.60 0.42 -4.12
N TYR A 296 2.30 -0.69 -3.86
CA TYR A 296 2.09 -1.59 -2.74
C TYR A 296 3.44 -1.96 -2.13
N ASP A 297 3.53 -1.97 -0.81
CA ASP A 297 4.67 -2.54 -0.11
C ASP A 297 4.73 -4.06 -0.38
N LYS A 298 5.71 -4.49 -1.17
CA LYS A 298 5.92 -5.91 -1.52
C LYS A 298 6.22 -6.77 -0.30
N ASN A 299 6.64 -6.17 0.82
CA ASN A 299 6.92 -6.92 2.04
C ASN A 299 5.66 -7.48 2.71
N ASN A 300 4.46 -7.12 2.22
CA ASN A 300 3.19 -7.55 2.80
C ASN A 300 2.25 -8.34 1.88
N GLU A 301 2.63 -8.69 0.65
CA GLU A 301 2.00 -9.77 -0.16
C GLU A 301 2.60 -9.79 -1.58
N CYS A 302 3.46 -10.77 -1.88
CA CYS A 302 3.92 -11.02 -3.24
C CYS A 302 2.79 -11.65 -4.07
N LEU A 303 2.06 -10.84 -4.85
CA LEU A 303 1.11 -11.32 -5.84
C LEU A 303 1.85 -11.84 -7.08
N LYS A 304 1.69 -13.12 -7.36
CA LYS A 304 2.23 -13.78 -8.56
C LYS A 304 1.12 -13.91 -9.60
N LEU A 305 1.24 -13.19 -10.71
CA LEU A 305 0.32 -13.31 -11.85
C LEU A 305 0.90 -14.24 -12.92
N HIS A 306 0.06 -15.11 -13.45
CA HIS A 306 0.39 -15.94 -14.60
C HIS A 306 -0.05 -15.23 -15.87
N THR A 307 0.85 -15.04 -16.84
CA THR A 307 0.53 -14.30 -18.06
C THR A 307 0.53 -15.18 -19.30
N TYR A 308 -0.26 -14.78 -20.30
CA TYR A 308 -0.26 -15.34 -21.66
C TYR A 308 -0.32 -14.19 -22.67
N LEU A 309 0.69 -14.11 -23.53
CA LEU A 309 0.72 -13.17 -24.65
C LEU A 309 0.01 -13.80 -25.84
N HIS A 310 -1.06 -13.16 -26.30
CA HIS A 310 -1.79 -13.53 -27.50
C HIS A 310 -1.39 -12.60 -28.64
N ILE A 311 -0.85 -13.18 -29.71
CA ILE A 311 -0.37 -12.46 -30.89
C ILE A 311 -1.33 -12.77 -32.04
N THR A 312 -1.92 -11.74 -32.62
CA THR A 312 -2.71 -11.77 -33.85
C THR A 312 -2.08 -10.82 -34.86
N ASP A 313 -2.46 -10.93 -36.14
CA ASP A 313 -1.93 -10.05 -37.19
C ASP A 313 -2.16 -8.55 -36.89
N ASP A 314 -3.25 -8.23 -36.19
CA ASP A 314 -3.64 -6.86 -35.84
C ASP A 314 -3.14 -6.36 -34.47
N SER A 315 -2.72 -7.25 -33.55
CA SER A 315 -2.39 -6.82 -32.18
C SER A 315 -1.60 -7.82 -31.35
N HIS A 316 -0.84 -7.31 -30.39
CA HIS A 316 -0.24 -8.09 -29.30
C HIS A 316 -0.99 -7.77 -28.00
N THR A 317 -1.74 -8.73 -27.46
CA THR A 317 -2.53 -8.53 -26.23
C THR A 317 -2.05 -9.46 -25.11
N LEU A 318 -1.68 -8.89 -23.96
CA LEU A 318 -1.25 -9.64 -22.78
C LEU A 318 -2.44 -9.90 -21.83
N TYR A 319 -2.67 -11.16 -21.48
CA TYR A 319 -3.69 -11.59 -20.52
C TYR A 319 -3.03 -12.06 -19.22
N GLY A 320 -3.57 -11.63 -18.07
CA GLY A 320 -3.14 -12.04 -16.73
C GLY A 320 -4.18 -12.93 -16.04
N PHE A 321 -3.69 -13.91 -15.28
CA PHE A 321 -4.48 -14.93 -14.58
C PHE A 321 -3.97 -15.06 -13.15
N PHE A 322 -4.89 -15.34 -12.22
CA PHE A 322 -4.56 -15.46 -10.80
C PHE A 322 -3.84 -16.78 -10.50
N ASP A 323 -4.27 -17.87 -11.13
CA ASP A 323 -3.65 -19.19 -10.99
C ASP A 323 -3.22 -19.79 -12.35
N LYS A 324 -2.46 -20.89 -12.28
CA LYS A 324 -1.99 -21.60 -13.49
C LYS A 324 -3.13 -22.29 -14.25
N ALA A 325 -4.17 -22.73 -13.54
CA ALA A 325 -5.26 -23.52 -14.11
C ALA A 325 -6.17 -22.65 -14.98
N GLU A 326 -6.53 -21.45 -14.51
CA GLU A 326 -7.22 -20.42 -15.28
C GLU A 326 -6.49 -20.13 -16.60
N ARG A 327 -5.17 -19.91 -16.53
CA ARG A 327 -4.36 -19.65 -17.74
C ARG A 327 -4.41 -20.83 -18.70
N GLN A 328 -4.29 -22.07 -18.20
CA GLN A 328 -4.32 -23.25 -19.05
C GLN A 328 -5.69 -23.44 -19.71
N ILE A 329 -6.77 -23.29 -18.95
CA ILE A 329 -8.14 -23.36 -19.48
C ILE A 329 -8.37 -22.25 -20.51
N PHE A 330 -7.92 -21.02 -20.25
CA PHE A 330 -8.00 -19.93 -21.23
C PHE A 330 -7.34 -20.31 -22.55
N LYS A 331 -6.11 -20.84 -22.51
CA LYS A 331 -5.37 -21.27 -23.70
C LYS A 331 -6.08 -22.40 -24.45
N LEU A 332 -6.72 -23.34 -23.72
CA LEU A 332 -7.50 -24.41 -24.33
C LEU A 332 -8.77 -23.87 -24.98
N LEU A 333 -9.50 -22.99 -24.30
CA LEU A 333 -10.73 -22.39 -24.81
C LEU A 333 -10.50 -21.63 -26.12
N ILE A 334 -9.47 -20.79 -26.20
CA ILE A 334 -9.17 -20.03 -27.43
C ILE A 334 -8.64 -20.91 -28.56
N SER A 335 -8.26 -22.17 -28.29
CA SER A 335 -7.87 -23.13 -29.33
C SER A 335 -9.08 -23.74 -30.06
N VAL A 336 -10.30 -23.57 -29.51
CA VAL A 336 -11.53 -24.03 -30.13
C VAL A 336 -11.98 -23.02 -31.18
N SER A 337 -12.14 -23.47 -32.41
CA SER A 337 -12.57 -22.57 -33.48
C SER A 337 -14.00 -22.03 -33.20
N GLY A 338 -14.15 -20.71 -33.27
CA GLY A 338 -15.36 -20.00 -32.88
C GLY A 338 -15.38 -19.52 -31.42
N VAL A 339 -14.32 -19.77 -30.64
CA VAL A 339 -14.14 -19.21 -29.29
C VAL A 339 -12.98 -18.23 -29.31
N GLY A 340 -13.30 -16.93 -29.31
CA GLY A 340 -12.31 -15.86 -29.19
C GLY A 340 -11.89 -15.60 -27.74
N THR A 341 -10.83 -14.79 -27.58
CA THR A 341 -10.32 -14.35 -26.26
C THR A 341 -11.39 -13.68 -25.40
N ALA A 342 -12.27 -12.88 -26.01
CA ALA A 342 -13.38 -12.23 -25.31
C ALA A 342 -14.39 -13.23 -24.73
N THR A 343 -14.73 -14.27 -25.50
CA THR A 343 -15.63 -15.35 -25.08
C THR A 343 -14.99 -16.20 -23.98
N ALA A 344 -13.71 -16.58 -24.15
CA ALA A 344 -12.96 -17.34 -23.14
C ALA A 344 -12.84 -16.57 -21.82
N ARG A 345 -12.59 -15.25 -21.88
CA ARG A 345 -12.56 -14.39 -20.68
C ARG A 345 -13.92 -14.31 -20.00
N THR A 346 -14.99 -14.15 -20.78
CA THR A 346 -16.37 -14.10 -20.26
C THR A 346 -16.74 -15.43 -19.58
N MET A 347 -16.29 -16.55 -20.14
CA MET A 347 -16.50 -17.88 -19.55
C MET A 347 -15.79 -18.05 -18.21
N LEU A 348 -14.49 -17.69 -18.14
CA LEU A 348 -13.72 -17.73 -16.89
C LEU A 348 -14.22 -16.73 -15.84
N SER A 349 -14.83 -15.62 -16.27
CA SER A 349 -15.44 -14.65 -15.35
C SER A 349 -16.79 -15.13 -14.79
N SER A 350 -17.46 -16.04 -15.50
CA SER A 350 -18.81 -16.51 -15.15
C SER A 350 -18.79 -17.84 -14.39
N MET A 351 -17.73 -18.64 -14.54
CA MET A 351 -17.61 -19.98 -13.98
C MET A 351 -16.19 -20.26 -13.51
N HIS A 352 -16.07 -20.93 -12.35
CA HIS A 352 -14.77 -21.35 -11.82
C HIS A 352 -14.10 -22.39 -12.74
N PRO A 353 -12.76 -22.36 -12.90
CA PRO A 353 -11.97 -23.32 -13.69
C PRO A 353 -12.37 -24.79 -13.52
N THR A 354 -12.53 -25.23 -12.27
CA THR A 354 -12.90 -26.61 -11.93
C THR A 354 -14.27 -27.00 -12.48
N LYS A 355 -15.24 -26.09 -12.41
CA LYS A 355 -16.59 -26.30 -12.95
C LYS A 355 -16.60 -26.35 -14.48
N ILE A 356 -15.79 -25.50 -15.13
CA ILE A 356 -15.62 -25.54 -16.60
C ILE A 356 -15.03 -26.88 -17.02
N LYS A 357 -13.99 -27.34 -16.32
CA LYS A 357 -13.34 -28.62 -16.57
C LYS A 357 -14.30 -29.79 -16.40
N GLN A 358 -15.03 -29.87 -15.29
CA GLN A 358 -16.04 -30.90 -15.04
C GLN A 358 -17.15 -30.89 -16.10
N ALA A 359 -17.63 -29.70 -16.49
CA ALA A 359 -18.65 -29.59 -17.52
C ALA A 359 -18.17 -30.11 -18.89
N ILE A 360 -16.89 -29.93 -19.21
CA ILE A 360 -16.29 -30.46 -20.44
C ILE A 360 -16.08 -31.98 -20.36
N ILE A 361 -15.63 -32.51 -19.21
CA ILE A 361 -15.37 -33.95 -19.02
C ILE A 361 -16.67 -34.76 -19.03
N ASN A 362 -17.72 -34.23 -18.38
CA ASN A 362 -19.01 -34.89 -18.20
C ASN A 362 -20.00 -34.63 -19.35
N ASP A 363 -19.55 -34.06 -20.46
CA ASP A 363 -20.39 -33.66 -21.61
C ASP A 363 -21.57 -32.73 -21.24
N ASP A 364 -21.45 -31.96 -20.17
CA ASP A 364 -22.49 -31.03 -19.70
C ASP A 364 -22.49 -29.72 -20.50
N THR A 365 -23.03 -29.83 -21.72
CA THR A 365 -23.23 -28.70 -22.62
C THR A 365 -24.18 -27.64 -22.07
N ARG A 366 -25.11 -28.01 -21.16
CA ARG A 366 -26.10 -27.06 -20.60
C ARG A 366 -25.42 -26.03 -19.71
N SER A 367 -24.53 -26.48 -18.83
CA SER A 367 -23.73 -25.58 -17.98
C SER A 367 -22.93 -24.57 -18.81
N ILE A 368 -22.34 -25.00 -19.92
CA ILE A 368 -21.53 -24.13 -20.80
C ILE A 368 -22.40 -23.10 -21.55
N THR A 369 -23.62 -23.46 -21.96
CA THR A 369 -24.54 -22.53 -22.63
C THR A 369 -25.07 -21.41 -21.75
N THR A 370 -24.93 -21.50 -20.42
CA THR A 370 -25.35 -20.42 -19.51
C THR A 370 -24.48 -19.17 -19.64
N VAL A 371 -23.29 -19.29 -20.25
CA VAL A 371 -22.36 -18.18 -20.46
C VAL A 371 -22.83 -17.31 -21.62
N LYS A 372 -22.97 -16.01 -21.35
CA LYS A 372 -23.38 -15.01 -22.34
C LYS A 372 -22.43 -15.04 -23.56
N GLY A 373 -23.00 -15.30 -24.74
CA GLY A 373 -22.27 -15.37 -26.00
C GLY A 373 -21.89 -16.78 -26.45
N ILE A 374 -22.22 -17.83 -25.69
CA ILE A 374 -22.00 -19.23 -26.09
C ILE A 374 -23.32 -19.90 -26.45
N GLY A 375 -23.56 -20.11 -27.74
CA GLY A 375 -24.72 -20.87 -28.23
C GLY A 375 -24.52 -22.38 -28.14
N LEU A 376 -25.61 -23.15 -28.30
CA LEU A 376 -25.61 -24.61 -28.23
C LEU A 376 -24.58 -25.28 -29.16
N LYS A 377 -24.39 -24.73 -30.37
CA LYS A 377 -23.39 -25.24 -31.34
C LYS A 377 -21.97 -25.06 -30.84
N THR A 378 -21.64 -23.87 -30.34
CA THR A 378 -20.32 -23.55 -29.79
C THR A 378 -20.05 -24.36 -28.51
N ALA A 379 -21.04 -24.51 -27.63
CA ALA A 379 -20.91 -25.33 -26.42
C ALA A 379 -20.60 -26.80 -26.73
N LYS A 380 -21.33 -27.41 -27.68
CA LYS A 380 -21.04 -28.78 -28.14
C LYS A 380 -19.61 -28.90 -28.71
N ARG A 381 -19.17 -27.91 -29.48
CA ARG A 381 -17.82 -27.88 -30.03
C ARG A 381 -16.75 -27.76 -28.96
N ILE A 382 -16.95 -26.91 -27.96
CA ILE A 382 -16.04 -26.78 -26.80
C ILE A 382 -15.89 -28.13 -26.10
N VAL A 383 -16.99 -28.83 -25.83
CA VAL A 383 -16.96 -30.15 -25.19
C VAL A 383 -16.17 -31.15 -26.04
N ILE A 384 -16.53 -31.30 -27.33
CA ILE A 384 -15.90 -32.28 -28.22
C ILE A 384 -14.41 -32.00 -28.41
N ASP A 385 -14.03 -30.75 -28.74
CA ASP A 385 -12.66 -30.40 -29.10
C ASP A 385 -11.70 -30.38 -27.90
N LEU A 386 -12.23 -30.23 -26.68
CA LEU A 386 -11.44 -30.09 -25.45
C LEU A 386 -11.49 -31.30 -24.52
N ARG A 387 -12.47 -32.21 -24.61
CA ARG A 387 -12.59 -33.34 -23.69
C ARG A 387 -11.30 -34.15 -23.56
N ASP A 388 -10.76 -34.61 -24.68
CA ASP A 388 -9.52 -35.40 -24.70
C ASP A 388 -8.30 -34.59 -24.28
N LYS A 389 -8.28 -33.29 -24.60
CA LYS A 389 -7.18 -32.38 -24.22
C LYS A 389 -7.19 -32.09 -22.72
N MET A 390 -8.37 -31.95 -22.12
CA MET A 390 -8.57 -31.75 -20.68
C MET A 390 -8.15 -32.98 -19.89
N LEU A 391 -8.52 -34.18 -20.35
CA LEU A 391 -8.11 -35.45 -19.72
C LEU A 391 -6.59 -35.66 -19.76
N LYS A 392 -5.92 -35.27 -20.85
CA LYS A 392 -4.46 -35.40 -21.00
C LYS A 392 -3.65 -34.35 -20.23
N GLN A 393 -4.12 -33.10 -20.19
CA GLN A 393 -3.37 -32.02 -19.53
C GLN A 393 -3.59 -31.95 -18.02
N PHE A 394 -4.63 -32.62 -17.51
CA PHE A 394 -4.91 -32.66 -16.09
C PHE A 394 -5.22 -34.10 -15.62
N PRO A 395 -4.20 -34.99 -15.62
CA PRO A 395 -4.37 -36.40 -15.27
C PRO A 395 -4.74 -36.63 -13.80
N ASP A 396 -4.49 -35.66 -12.91
CA ASP A 396 -4.79 -35.74 -11.47
C ASP A 396 -6.30 -35.79 -11.15
N ASP A 397 -7.19 -35.51 -12.12
CA ASP A 397 -8.65 -35.55 -11.93
C ASP A 397 -9.30 -36.85 -12.43
N LEU A 398 -8.51 -37.86 -12.83
CA LEU A 398 -9.01 -39.22 -13.09
C LEU A 398 -9.27 -40.00 -11.80
N GLN A 399 -8.93 -39.43 -10.65
CA GLN A 399 -9.52 -39.86 -9.39
C GLN A 399 -10.84 -39.12 -9.24
N PRO A 400 -11.98 -39.81 -9.03
CA PRO A 400 -13.10 -39.13 -8.40
C PRO A 400 -12.51 -38.46 -7.15
N GLU A 401 -12.95 -37.24 -6.81
CA GLU A 401 -12.69 -36.70 -5.47
C GLU A 401 -12.79 -37.86 -4.48
N HIS A 402 -11.89 -37.94 -3.50
CA HIS A 402 -12.07 -38.79 -2.33
C HIS A 402 -13.32 -38.32 -1.53
N SER A 403 -14.48 -38.27 -2.17
CA SER A 403 -15.75 -38.55 -1.56
C SER A 403 -15.71 -40.06 -1.30
N HIS A 404 -15.30 -40.44 -0.10
CA HIS A 404 -15.57 -41.77 0.39
C HIS A 404 -17.06 -42.05 0.09
N PRO A 405 -17.44 -43.13 -0.62
CA PRO A 405 -18.85 -43.43 -0.88
C PRO A 405 -19.66 -43.42 0.42
N ASN A 406 -19.00 -43.85 1.51
CA ASN A 406 -19.54 -43.85 2.87
C ASN A 406 -19.82 -42.45 3.46
N LYS A 407 -19.15 -41.40 2.98
CA LYS A 407 -19.35 -40.01 3.44
C LYS A 407 -20.70 -39.47 2.96
N LEU A 408 -21.02 -39.65 1.69
CA LEU A 408 -22.27 -39.16 1.10
C LEU A 408 -23.50 -39.88 1.69
N GLU A 409 -23.42 -41.20 1.89
CA GLU A 409 -24.49 -41.97 2.53
C GLU A 409 -24.66 -41.59 4.01
N ALA A 410 -23.56 -41.42 4.75
CA ALA A 410 -23.63 -41.02 6.15
C ALA A 410 -24.19 -39.61 6.35
N LEU A 411 -23.82 -38.64 5.49
CA LEU A 411 -24.37 -37.29 5.55
C LEU A 411 -25.87 -37.28 5.24
N SER A 412 -26.30 -38.05 4.23
CA SER A 412 -27.72 -38.17 3.88
C SER A 412 -28.52 -38.81 5.03
N ALA A 413 -27.97 -39.83 5.69
CA ALA A 413 -28.61 -40.45 6.85
C ALA A 413 -28.72 -39.49 8.06
N LEU A 414 -27.68 -38.69 8.33
CA LEU A 414 -27.69 -37.70 9.40
C LEU A 414 -28.68 -36.56 9.13
N GLU A 415 -28.86 -36.16 7.87
CA GLU A 415 -29.90 -35.20 7.48
C GLU A 415 -31.30 -35.75 7.69
N VAL A 416 -31.55 -37.02 7.33
CA VAL A 416 -32.84 -37.71 7.59
C VAL A 416 -33.11 -37.83 9.10
N LEU A 417 -32.07 -37.99 9.91
CA LEU A 417 -32.15 -37.98 11.38
C LEU A 417 -32.33 -36.57 11.99
N GLY A 418 -32.35 -35.52 11.16
CA GLY A 418 -32.68 -34.15 11.56
C GLY A 418 -31.49 -33.24 11.87
N PHE A 419 -30.25 -33.63 11.54
CA PHE A 419 -29.06 -32.82 11.80
C PHE A 419 -28.74 -31.84 10.66
N LEU A 420 -28.18 -30.68 11.01
CA LEU A 420 -27.88 -29.60 10.07
C LEU A 420 -26.72 -29.97 9.11
N PRO A 421 -26.88 -29.81 7.77
CA PRO A 421 -25.92 -30.25 6.76
C PRO A 421 -24.48 -29.78 7.02
N LYS A 422 -24.32 -28.48 7.32
CA LYS A 422 -23.01 -27.85 7.56
C LYS A 422 -22.33 -28.32 8.84
N GLN A 423 -23.09 -28.78 9.83
CA GLN A 423 -22.53 -29.30 11.08
C GLN A 423 -22.12 -30.76 10.89
N SER A 424 -22.99 -31.56 10.28
CA SER A 424 -22.73 -32.96 9.92
C SER A 424 -21.48 -33.09 9.04
N GLU A 425 -21.33 -32.22 8.04
CA GLU A 425 -20.18 -32.21 7.13
C GLU A 425 -18.85 -31.96 7.85
N LYS A 426 -18.80 -30.97 8.75
CA LYS A 426 -17.60 -30.69 9.55
C LYS A 426 -17.22 -31.85 10.48
N VAL A 427 -18.20 -32.48 11.11
CA VAL A 427 -17.95 -33.60 12.03
C VAL A 427 -17.47 -34.82 11.27
N VAL A 428 -18.12 -35.17 10.15
CA VAL A 428 -17.72 -36.30 9.30
C VAL A 428 -16.32 -36.08 8.71
N ASP A 429 -16.00 -34.86 8.26
CA ASP A 429 -14.64 -34.52 7.78
C ASP A 429 -13.58 -34.62 8.87
N SER A 430 -13.92 -34.28 10.12
CA SER A 430 -13.00 -34.43 11.25
C SER A 430 -12.69 -35.90 11.58
N ILE A 431 -13.64 -36.80 11.32
CA ILE A 431 -13.49 -38.24 11.57
C ILE A 431 -12.67 -38.89 10.45
N LEU A 432 -12.92 -38.50 9.20
CA LEU A 432 -12.23 -39.06 8.02
C LEU A 432 -10.78 -38.57 7.86
N LYS A 433 -10.41 -37.42 8.47
CA LYS A 433 -9.01 -36.95 8.51
C LYS A 433 -8.03 -37.90 9.21
N GLY A 434 -8.53 -38.90 9.95
CA GLY A 434 -7.71 -39.94 10.58
C GLY A 434 -7.18 -41.02 9.64
N GLY A 435 -7.59 -41.05 8.37
CA GLY A 435 -7.09 -42.00 7.36
C GLY A 435 -7.58 -43.45 7.51
N GLU A 436 -8.51 -43.73 8.41
CA GLU A 436 -9.13 -45.05 8.57
C GLU A 436 -10.26 -45.25 7.53
N ASN A 437 -10.32 -46.42 6.90
CA ASN A 437 -11.42 -46.81 6.02
C ASN A 437 -12.57 -47.35 6.88
N ILE A 438 -13.48 -46.46 7.28
CA ILE A 438 -14.59 -46.74 8.24
C ILE A 438 -15.88 -47.07 7.45
N SER A 439 -16.66 -48.06 7.91
CA SER A 439 -17.98 -48.38 7.33
C SER A 439 -19.02 -47.27 7.60
N VAL A 440 -20.06 -47.18 6.76
CA VAL A 440 -21.12 -46.15 6.86
C VAL A 440 -21.77 -46.12 8.25
N GLU A 441 -22.12 -47.29 8.77
CA GLU A 441 -22.79 -47.44 10.08
C GLU A 441 -21.92 -46.93 11.23
N GLU A 442 -20.62 -47.24 11.20
CA GLU A 442 -19.68 -46.80 12.22
C GLU A 442 -19.37 -45.29 12.08
N LEU A 443 -19.37 -44.76 10.85
CA LEU A 443 -19.23 -43.33 10.58
C LEU A 443 -20.42 -42.53 11.16
N ILE A 444 -21.65 -43.00 10.94
CA ILE A 444 -22.86 -42.37 11.49
C ILE A 444 -22.83 -42.44 13.02
N LYS A 445 -22.46 -43.60 13.60
CA LYS A 445 -22.38 -43.77 15.06
C LYS A 445 -21.34 -42.86 15.72
N ARG A 446 -20.18 -42.68 15.09
CA ARG A 446 -19.13 -41.76 15.56
C ARG A 446 -19.54 -40.29 15.37
N ALA A 447 -20.24 -39.96 14.28
CA ALA A 447 -20.75 -38.62 14.04
C ALA A 447 -21.84 -38.23 15.06
N LEU A 448 -22.78 -39.12 15.36
CA LEU A 448 -23.83 -38.90 16.39
C LEU A 448 -23.28 -38.74 17.81
N LYS A 449 -22.07 -39.24 18.11
CA LYS A 449 -21.41 -39.00 19.41
C LYS A 449 -20.76 -37.62 19.50
N ARG A 450 -20.53 -36.94 18.37
CA ARG A 450 -19.81 -35.66 18.26
C ARG A 450 -20.69 -34.49 17.81
N LEU A 451 -21.90 -34.78 17.32
CA LEU A 451 -23.00 -33.84 17.07
C LEU A 451 -23.88 -33.77 18.31
#